data_AF-A0AAU7T721-F1
#
_entry.id   AF-A0AAU7T721-F1
#
_cell.length_a   1.000
_cell.length_b   1.000
_cell.length_c   1.000
_cell.angle_alpha   90.00
_cell.angle_beta   90.00
_cell.angle_gamma   90.00
#
_symmetry.space_group_name_H-M   'P 1'
#
loop_
_entity.id
_entity.type
_entity.pdbx_description
1 polymer ?
#
loop_
_entity_poly.entity_id
_entity_poly.type
_entity_poly.pdbx_seq_one_letter_code
_entity_poly.pdbx_strand_id
1 'polypeptide(L)'
;MMNLAEITAAVELGRTGDRAGARTQLTALWDSIDDRATRCVIAHFLADVQDETEDELAWDLRAMELVSDDQWLPSLHLSLADDYRRLHQPERAAEHLEAARPHLANLPEGEYGDVIRSGFEHVADALAAGSVQRLESNPSS
;
A
#
# COMPACT_ATOMS: atom_id res chain seq x y z
N MET A 1 -15.88 -3.68 -20.57
CA MET A 1 -16.09 -2.57 -19.62
C MET A 1 -15.78 -3.17 -18.27
N MET A 2 -14.53 -3.00 -17.80
CA MET A 2 -14.10 -3.47 -16.49
C MET A 2 -14.96 -2.81 -15.43
N ASN A 3 -15.37 -3.59 -14.44
CA ASN A 3 -16.18 -3.08 -13.35
C ASN A 3 -15.30 -2.92 -12.09
N LEU A 4 -15.52 -1.84 -11.34
CA LEU A 4 -14.96 -1.65 -10.00
C LEU A 4 -15.17 -2.89 -9.11
N ALA A 5 -16.23 -3.67 -9.37
CA ALA A 5 -16.57 -4.87 -8.62
C ALA A 5 -15.57 -6.03 -8.78
N GLU A 6 -14.84 -6.14 -9.89
CA GLU A 6 -13.83 -7.17 -10.13
C GLU A 6 -12.59 -6.88 -9.30
N ILE A 7 -12.17 -5.62 -9.27
CA ILE A 7 -11.10 -5.15 -8.37
C ILE A 7 -11.52 -5.35 -6.92
N THR A 8 -12.74 -4.92 -6.55
CA THR A 8 -13.26 -5.12 -5.20
C THR A 8 -13.30 -6.60 -4.82
N ALA A 9 -13.80 -7.49 -5.69
CA ALA A 9 -13.85 -8.92 -5.41
C ALA A 9 -12.45 -9.52 -5.20
N ALA A 10 -11.47 -9.13 -6.02
CA ALA A 10 -10.10 -9.61 -5.88
C ALA A 10 -9.44 -9.10 -4.59
N VAL A 11 -9.70 -7.84 -4.20
CA VAL A 11 -9.24 -7.28 -2.91
C VAL A 11 -9.86 -8.02 -1.73
N GLU A 12 -11.16 -8.32 -1.79
CA GLU A 12 -11.86 -9.06 -0.72
C GLU A 12 -11.32 -10.49 -0.56
N LEU A 13 -10.88 -11.16 -1.64
CA LEU A 13 -10.17 -12.44 -1.52
C LEU A 13 -8.90 -12.29 -0.67
N GLY A 14 -8.12 -11.25 -0.91
CA GLY A 14 -6.90 -10.97 -0.14
C GLY A 14 -7.20 -10.73 1.34
N ARG A 15 -8.21 -9.89 1.62
CA ARG A 15 -8.67 -9.57 2.98
C ARG A 15 -9.19 -10.78 3.75
N THR A 16 -9.84 -11.71 3.06
CA THR A 16 -10.34 -12.97 3.65
C THR A 16 -9.30 -14.09 3.71
N GLY A 17 -8.06 -13.81 3.30
CA GLY A 17 -6.90 -14.70 3.44
C GLY A 17 -6.49 -15.46 2.18
N ASP A 18 -7.26 -15.40 1.09
CA ASP A 18 -6.89 -15.97 -0.20
C ASP A 18 -5.98 -15.02 -1.00
N ARG A 19 -4.77 -14.81 -0.49
CA ARG A 19 -3.76 -13.93 -1.11
C ARG A 19 -3.34 -14.43 -2.50
N ALA A 20 -3.26 -15.74 -2.70
CA ALA A 20 -2.88 -16.32 -3.99
C ALA A 20 -3.97 -16.13 -5.06
N GLY A 21 -5.24 -16.32 -4.68
CA GLY A 21 -6.38 -16.03 -5.54
C GLY A 21 -6.47 -14.55 -5.89
N ALA A 22 -6.32 -13.67 -4.90
CA ALA A 22 -6.27 -12.22 -5.11
C ALA A 22 -5.15 -11.81 -6.07
N ARG A 23 -3.92 -12.31 -5.85
CA ARG A 23 -2.76 -12.05 -6.72
C ARG A 23 -3.02 -12.47 -8.16
N THR A 24 -3.60 -13.66 -8.36
CA THR A 24 -3.94 -14.17 -9.70
C THR A 24 -4.94 -13.25 -10.41
N GLN A 25 -6.01 -12.85 -9.72
CA GLN A 25 -7.05 -11.99 -10.31
C GLN A 25 -6.54 -10.58 -10.58
N LEU A 26 -5.84 -9.97 -9.62
CA LEU A 26 -5.27 -8.62 -9.77
C LEU A 26 -4.22 -8.57 -10.89
N THR A 27 -3.40 -9.62 -11.07
CA THR A 27 -2.45 -9.70 -12.19
C THR A 27 -3.17 -9.76 -13.53
N ALA A 28 -4.22 -10.59 -13.66
CA ALA A 28 -5.01 -10.66 -14.87
C ALA A 28 -5.69 -9.32 -15.20
N LEU A 29 -6.17 -8.61 -14.17
CA LEU A 29 -6.71 -7.26 -14.33
C LEU A 29 -5.63 -6.30 -14.84
N TRP A 30 -4.47 -6.24 -14.18
CA TRP A 30 -3.34 -5.40 -14.58
C TRP A 30 -2.94 -5.56 -16.05
N ASP A 31 -2.89 -6.79 -16.56
CA ASP A 31 -2.53 -7.08 -17.96
C ASP A 31 -3.59 -6.65 -18.97
N SER A 32 -4.84 -6.46 -18.52
CA SER A 32 -5.98 -6.13 -19.38
C SER A 32 -6.33 -4.64 -19.44
N ILE A 33 -5.69 -3.81 -18.60
CA ILE A 33 -6.08 -2.41 -18.38
C ILE A 33 -4.95 -1.47 -18.75
N ASP A 34 -5.26 -0.46 -19.56
CA ASP A 34 -4.32 0.61 -19.90
C ASP A 34 -4.59 1.91 -19.12
N ASP A 35 -5.73 2.03 -18.45
CA ASP A 35 -6.07 3.24 -17.67
C ASP A 35 -5.11 3.43 -16.50
N ARG A 36 -4.37 4.54 -16.51
CA ARG A 36 -3.31 4.83 -15.54
C ARG A 36 -3.81 4.86 -14.10
N ALA A 37 -4.95 5.51 -13.85
CA ALA A 37 -5.50 5.63 -12.52
C ALA A 37 -5.92 4.25 -11.97
N THR A 38 -6.58 3.44 -12.80
CA THR A 38 -6.97 2.08 -12.39
C THR A 38 -5.76 1.16 -12.22
N ARG A 39 -4.74 1.28 -13.08
CA ARG A 39 -3.47 0.56 -12.91
C ARG A 39 -2.79 0.93 -11.58
N CYS A 40 -2.81 2.20 -11.17
CA CYS A 40 -2.29 2.62 -9.86
C CYS A 40 -3.00 1.88 -8.72
N VAL A 41 -4.34 1.83 -8.75
CA VAL A 41 -5.15 1.12 -7.75
C VAL A 41 -4.82 -0.38 -7.72
N ILE A 42 -4.69 -1.01 -8.88
CA ILE A 42 -4.38 -2.44 -8.97
C ILE A 42 -2.97 -2.72 -8.48
N ALA A 43 -1.98 -1.90 -8.85
CA ALA A 43 -0.60 -2.07 -8.39
C ALA A 43 -0.51 -2.00 -6.87
N HIS A 44 -1.21 -1.04 -6.25
CA HIS A 44 -1.24 -0.92 -4.79
C HIS A 44 -1.82 -2.17 -4.12
N PHE A 45 -3.00 -2.64 -4.55
CA PHE A 45 -3.57 -3.87 -3.97
C PHE A 45 -2.79 -5.14 -4.31
N LEU A 46 -2.09 -5.16 -5.44
CA LEU A 46 -1.25 -6.28 -5.83
C LEU A 46 0.02 -6.34 -4.97
N ALA A 47 0.51 -5.21 -4.45
CA ALA A 47 1.59 -5.17 -3.46
C ALA A 47 1.20 -5.88 -2.17
N ASP A 48 0.05 -5.51 -1.58
CA ASP A 48 -0.46 -6.05 -0.30
C ASP A 48 -0.59 -7.59 -0.26
N VAL A 49 -0.75 -8.22 -1.43
CA VAL A 49 -0.95 -9.67 -1.55
C VAL A 49 0.32 -10.42 -1.92
N GLN A 50 1.49 -9.78 -1.99
CA GLN A 50 2.77 -10.48 -2.23
C GLN A 50 3.31 -11.20 -1.00
N ASP A 51 3.97 -12.33 -1.21
CA ASP A 51 4.54 -13.10 -0.10
C ASP A 51 5.84 -12.47 0.40
N GLU A 52 6.72 -12.10 -0.53
CA GLU A 52 8.02 -11.50 -0.28
C GLU A 52 7.96 -9.97 -0.31
N THR A 53 8.73 -9.33 0.56
CA THR A 53 8.75 -7.86 0.69
C THR A 53 9.33 -7.18 -0.55
N GLU A 54 10.26 -7.85 -1.25
CA GLU A 54 10.85 -7.35 -2.49
C GLU A 54 9.81 -7.25 -3.62
N ASP A 55 8.88 -8.19 -3.68
CA ASP A 55 7.79 -8.18 -4.65
C ASP A 55 6.74 -7.12 -4.29
N GLU A 56 6.41 -7.00 -2.99
CA GLU A 56 5.57 -5.93 -2.40
C GLU A 56 6.10 -4.55 -2.85
N LEU A 57 7.38 -4.28 -2.56
CA LEU A 57 8.07 -3.06 -2.93
C LEU A 57 8.05 -2.78 -4.44
N ALA A 58 8.28 -3.80 -5.26
CA ALA A 58 8.28 -3.65 -6.71
C ALA A 58 6.90 -3.21 -7.23
N TRP A 59 5.81 -3.63 -6.58
CA TRP A 59 4.46 -3.21 -6.93
C TRP A 59 4.10 -1.84 -6.37
N ASP A 60 4.48 -1.52 -5.14
CA ASP A 60 4.25 -0.18 -4.58
C ASP A 60 5.02 0.91 -5.33
N LEU A 61 6.24 0.62 -5.81
CA LEU A 61 6.97 1.53 -6.69
C LEU A 61 6.23 1.76 -8.02
N ARG A 62 5.62 0.72 -8.60
CA ARG A 62 4.78 0.89 -9.80
C ARG A 62 3.55 1.72 -9.51
N ALA A 63 2.91 1.54 -8.35
CA ALA A 63 1.77 2.36 -7.95
C ALA A 63 2.20 3.83 -7.81
N MET A 64 3.35 4.10 -7.16
CA MET A 64 3.93 5.43 -7.04
C MET A 64 4.28 6.06 -8.40
N GLU A 65 4.77 5.29 -9.36
CA GLU A 65 5.00 5.77 -10.73
C GLU A 65 3.73 6.11 -11.50
N LEU A 66 2.58 5.55 -11.09
CA LEU A 66 1.30 5.70 -11.77
C LEU A 66 0.37 6.72 -11.11
N VAL A 67 0.58 7.04 -9.82
CA VAL A 67 -0.27 7.96 -9.07
C VAL A 67 -0.39 9.31 -9.78
N SER A 68 -1.61 9.83 -9.82
CA SER A 68 -1.94 11.15 -10.36
C SER A 68 -2.83 11.96 -9.43
N ASP A 69 -3.28 11.35 -8.34
CA ASP A 69 -4.19 11.94 -7.37
C ASP A 69 -3.53 11.90 -6.00
N ASP A 70 -3.27 13.09 -5.46
CA ASP A 70 -2.52 13.29 -4.23
C ASP A 70 -3.18 12.64 -3.01
N GLN A 71 -4.47 12.30 -3.08
CA GLN A 71 -5.15 11.59 -1.98
C GLN A 71 -4.58 10.19 -1.70
N TRP A 72 -3.89 9.60 -2.69
CA TRP A 72 -3.24 8.29 -2.55
C TRP A 72 -1.83 8.38 -1.96
N LEU A 73 -1.19 9.56 -2.04
CA LEU A 73 0.20 9.74 -1.62
C LEU A 73 0.46 9.35 -0.16
N PRO A 74 -0.41 9.66 0.83
CA PRO A 74 -0.23 9.16 2.20
C PRO A 74 -0.08 7.64 2.28
N SER A 75 -0.98 6.89 1.62
CA SER A 75 -1.00 5.43 1.66
C SER A 75 0.21 4.84 0.95
N LEU A 76 0.52 5.35 -0.25
CA LEU A 76 1.65 4.86 -1.05
C LEU A 76 3.00 5.14 -0.40
N HIS A 77 3.18 6.32 0.20
CA HIS A 77 4.40 6.60 0.96
C HIS A 77 4.51 5.71 2.20
N LEU A 78 3.38 5.41 2.86
CA LEU A 78 3.38 4.54 4.03
C LEU A 78 3.80 3.10 3.68
N SER A 79 3.25 2.51 2.61
CA SER A 79 3.64 1.17 2.16
C SER A 79 5.13 1.11 1.80
N LEU A 80 5.63 2.09 1.02
CA LEU A 80 7.06 2.17 0.68
C LEU A 80 7.95 2.30 1.93
N ALA A 81 7.52 3.07 2.93
CA ALA A 81 8.26 3.18 4.17
C ALA A 81 8.31 1.84 4.93
N ASP A 82 7.19 1.10 4.98
CA ASP A 82 7.13 -0.21 5.61
C ASP A 82 8.02 -1.24 4.90
N ASP A 83 7.98 -1.27 3.57
CA ASP A 83 8.79 -2.16 2.75
C ASP A 83 10.28 -1.91 2.94
N TYR A 84 10.73 -0.66 2.81
CA TYR A 84 12.14 -0.33 3.01
C TYR A 84 12.60 -0.64 4.43
N ARG A 85 11.76 -0.40 5.43
CA ARG A 85 12.04 -0.76 6.82
C ARG A 85 12.27 -2.27 6.94
N ARG A 86 11.34 -3.09 6.42
CA ARG A 86 11.41 -4.56 6.45
C ARG A 86 12.58 -5.11 5.63
N LEU A 87 13.05 -4.39 4.62
CA LEU A 87 14.22 -4.71 3.80
C LEU A 87 15.55 -4.15 4.35
N HIS A 88 15.61 -3.73 5.62
CA HIS A 88 16.81 -3.17 6.25
C HIS A 88 17.38 -1.92 5.54
N GLN A 89 16.52 -1.06 4.99
CA GLN A 89 16.87 0.20 4.34
C GLN A 89 16.24 1.40 5.07
N PRO A 90 16.67 1.69 6.31
CA PRO A 90 16.00 2.65 7.19
C PRO A 90 16.08 4.10 6.69
N GLU A 91 17.12 4.48 5.95
CA GLU A 91 17.25 5.82 5.38
C GLU A 91 16.15 6.09 4.35
N ARG A 92 15.89 5.12 3.47
CA ARG A 92 14.82 5.21 2.46
C ARG A 92 13.44 5.17 3.12
N ALA A 93 13.27 4.35 4.16
CA ALA A 93 12.04 4.34 4.94
C ALA A 93 11.74 5.72 5.55
N ALA A 94 12.77 6.36 6.13
CA ALA A 94 12.65 7.71 6.69
C ALA A 94 12.31 8.77 5.63
N GLU A 95 12.92 8.69 4.44
CA GLU A 95 12.59 9.59 3.31
C GLU A 95 11.10 9.51 2.94
N HIS A 96 10.53 8.31 2.88
CA HIS A 96 9.12 8.13 2.58
C HIS A 96 8.19 8.60 3.70
N LEU A 97 8.55 8.40 4.98
CA LEU A 97 7.79 8.97 6.09
C LEU A 97 7.79 10.50 6.06
N GLU A 98 8.93 11.13 5.81
CA GLU A 98 9.00 12.60 5.71
C GLU A 98 8.20 13.12 4.51
N ALA A 99 8.22 12.42 3.38
CA ALA A 99 7.39 12.75 2.22
C ALA A 99 5.89 12.58 2.48
N ALA A 100 5.47 11.65 3.35
CA ALA A 100 4.06 11.46 3.69
C ALA A 100 3.48 12.61 4.54
N ARG A 101 4.28 13.24 5.40
CA ARG A 101 3.84 14.27 6.37
C ARG A 101 2.93 15.38 5.80
N PRO A 102 3.30 16.07 4.70
CA PRO A 102 2.44 17.15 4.16
C PRO A 102 1.08 16.64 3.70
N HIS A 103 0.97 15.37 3.28
CA HIS A 103 -0.28 14.79 2.82
C HIS A 103 -1.18 14.35 3.99
N LEU A 104 -0.58 13.86 5.08
CA LEU A 104 -1.32 13.49 6.30
C LEU A 104 -2.08 14.66 6.92
N ALA A 105 -1.48 15.86 6.88
CA ALA A 105 -2.11 17.08 7.39
C ALA A 105 -3.34 17.51 6.58
N ASN A 106 -3.44 17.07 5.33
CA ASN A 106 -4.55 17.40 4.42
C ASN A 106 -5.63 16.31 4.37
N LEU A 107 -5.43 15.18 5.05
CA LEU A 107 -6.44 14.12 5.10
C LEU A 107 -7.70 14.63 5.84
N PRO A 108 -8.89 14.30 5.35
CA PRO A 108 -10.13 14.63 6.06
C PRO A 108 -10.15 13.96 7.43
N GLU A 109 -10.94 14.53 8.34
CA GLU A 109 -11.34 13.81 9.56
C GLU A 109 -12.26 12.64 9.18
N GLY A 110 -12.13 11.52 9.91
CA GLY A 110 -12.92 10.32 9.70
C GLY A 110 -12.07 9.06 9.54
N GLU A 111 -12.75 7.93 9.50
CA GLU A 111 -12.18 6.59 9.61
C GLU A 111 -10.97 6.36 8.69
N TYR A 112 -11.09 6.73 7.41
CA TYR A 112 -9.97 6.60 6.47
C TYR A 112 -8.75 7.43 6.88
N GLY A 113 -8.95 8.70 7.24
CA GLY A 113 -7.85 9.57 7.68
C GLY A 113 -7.20 9.05 8.96
N ASP A 114 -8.00 8.55 9.89
CA ASP A 114 -7.53 8.03 11.18
C ASP A 114 -6.73 6.74 11.01
N VAL A 115 -7.17 5.83 10.12
CA VAL A 115 -6.43 4.62 9.77
C VAL A 115 -5.06 4.96 9.20
N ILE A 116 -4.99 5.90 8.26
CA ILE A 116 -3.71 6.27 7.63
C ILE A 116 -2.77 6.97 8.63
N ARG A 117 -3.29 7.85 9.50
CA ARG A 117 -2.49 8.48 10.56
C ARG A 117 -1.96 7.46 11.57
N SER A 118 -2.80 6.51 12.00
CA SER A 118 -2.38 5.42 12.90
C SER A 118 -1.34 4.52 12.23
N GLY A 119 -1.51 4.18 10.95
CA GLY A 119 -0.53 3.43 10.19
C GLY A 119 0.82 4.15 10.10
N PHE A 120 0.80 5.46 9.87
CA PHE A 120 2.02 6.28 9.89
C PHE A 120 2.76 6.21 11.22
N GLU A 121 2.04 6.35 12.34
CA GLU A 121 2.63 6.25 13.67
C GLU A 121 3.25 4.87 13.91
N HIS A 122 2.56 3.79 13.54
CA HIS A 122 3.08 2.43 13.69
C HIS A 122 4.35 2.17 12.88
N VAL A 123 4.41 2.63 11.62
CA VAL A 123 5.63 2.48 10.79
C VAL A 123 6.77 3.34 11.34
N ALA A 124 6.49 4.57 11.77
CA ALA A 124 7.49 5.44 12.38
C ALA A 124 8.08 4.86 13.67
N ASP A 125 7.24 4.33 14.54
CA ASP A 125 7.65 3.69 15.79
C ASP A 125 8.47 2.42 15.53
N ALA A 126 8.03 1.58 14.59
CA ALA A 126 8.76 0.38 14.20
C ALA A 126 10.12 0.71 13.59
N LEU A 127 10.20 1.76 12.76
CA LEU A 127 11.46 2.23 12.19
C LEU A 127 12.41 2.75 13.30
N ALA A 128 11.89 3.56 14.23
CA ALA A 128 12.67 4.08 15.36
C ALA A 128 13.20 2.96 16.27
N ALA A 129 12.42 1.87 16.42
CA ALA A 129 12.82 0.67 17.14
C ALA A 129 13.79 -0.23 16.35
N GLY A 130 14.07 0.07 15.08
CA GLY A 130 14.87 -0.79 14.20
C GLY A 130 14.20 -2.13 13.89
N SER A 131 12.87 -2.22 14.05
CA SER A 131 12.12 -3.44 13.75
C SER A 131 12.05 -3.65 12.25
N VAL A 132 12.23 -4.91 11.83
CA VAL A 132 11.99 -5.37 10.44
C VAL A 132 10.85 -6.38 10.36
N GLN A 133 10.14 -6.59 11.48
CA GLN A 133 8.98 -7.47 11.49
C GLN A 133 7.83 -6.79 10.75
N ARG A 134 7.04 -7.59 10.02
CA ARG A 134 5.77 -7.15 9.44
C ARG A 134 4.88 -6.64 10.58
N LEU A 135 4.28 -5.47 10.39
CA LEU A 135 3.33 -4.93 11.36
C LEU A 135 2.09 -5.82 11.40
N GLU A 136 1.52 -6.01 12.58
CA GLU A 136 0.20 -6.62 12.66
C GLU A 136 -0.79 -5.69 11.96
N SER A 137 -1.56 -6.24 11.01
CA SER A 137 -2.71 -5.54 10.45
C SER A 137 -3.61 -5.17 11.62
N ASN A 138 -3.88 -3.87 11.81
CA ASN A 138 -4.63 -3.38 12.96
C ASN A 138 -5.91 -4.23 13.11
N PRO A 139 -6.23 -4.81 14.28
CA PRO A 139 -7.37 -5.72 14.48
C PRO A 139 -8.76 -5.05 14.35
N SER A 140 -8.81 -3.83 13.81
CA SER A 140 -9.99 -2.99 13.66
C SER A 140 -10.50 -2.93 12.21
N SER A 141 -10.15 -3.89 11.35
CA SER A 141 -10.76 -4.08 10.03
C SER A 141 -11.83 -5.17 10.05
#